data_AF-A0A350MLE4-F1
#
_entry.id   AF-A0A350MLE4-F1
#
_cell.length_a   1.000
_cell.length_b   1.000
_cell.length_c   1.000
_cell.angle_alpha   90.00
_cell.angle_beta   90.00
_cell.angle_gamma   90.00
#
_symmetry.space_group_name_H-M   'P 1'
#
loop_
_entity.id
_entity.type
_entity.pdbx_description
1 polymer ?
#
loop_
_entity_poly.entity_id
_entity_poly.type
_entity_poly.pdbx_seq_one_letter_code
_entity_poly.pdbx_strand_id
1 'polypeptide(L)'
;MGSNDNSDELNELFGEEFRKYIQPRDESQKIKTGETGESEPEVPKLGKKFYEKELRKLQIELVKIQEWVKAKGLKVVIIFEGRDAAGKGGVIKRITECLNPRICRVAALPVPTEKERTQW
;
A
#
# COMPACT_ATOMS: atom_id res chain seq x y z
N MET A 1 -25.41 -13.53 20.30
CA MET A 1 -25.67 -13.44 18.85
C MET A 1 -24.37 -13.13 18.17
N GLY A 2 -24.03 -13.90 17.14
CA GLY A 2 -22.66 -14.13 16.68
C GLY A 2 -21.90 -12.88 16.28
N SER A 3 -20.72 -12.70 16.90
CA SER A 3 -19.63 -11.93 16.36
C SER A 3 -19.22 -12.60 15.05
N ASN A 4 -19.72 -12.12 13.92
CA ASN A 4 -19.23 -12.57 12.62
C ASN A 4 -17.83 -11.97 12.47
N ASP A 5 -16.83 -12.74 12.89
CA ASP A 5 -15.44 -12.33 12.94
C ASP A 5 -14.99 -12.00 11.51
N ASN A 6 -14.47 -10.79 11.34
CA ASN A 6 -14.08 -10.23 10.05
C ASN A 6 -13.02 -11.09 9.32
N SER A 7 -12.39 -12.03 10.05
CA SER A 7 -11.40 -12.98 9.56
C SER A 7 -11.99 -14.04 8.63
N ASP A 8 -13.22 -14.50 8.85
CA ASP A 8 -13.74 -15.67 8.14
C ASP A 8 -14.16 -15.32 6.70
N GLU A 9 -14.76 -14.14 6.51
CA GLU A 9 -15.06 -13.60 5.18
C GLU A 9 -13.79 -13.21 4.40
N LEU A 10 -12.74 -12.77 5.09
CA LEU A 10 -11.44 -12.50 4.46
C LEU A 10 -10.80 -13.79 3.95
N ASN A 11 -10.93 -14.89 4.70
CA ASN A 11 -10.43 -16.19 4.26
C ASN A 11 -11.22 -16.73 3.07
N GLU A 12 -12.52 -16.47 2.99
CA GLU A 12 -13.37 -16.87 1.86
C GLU A 12 -13.05 -16.06 0.57
N LEU A 13 -12.69 -14.79 0.70
CA LEU A 13 -12.38 -13.89 -0.44
C LEU A 13 -10.91 -13.93 -0.90
N PHE A 14 -9.97 -14.15 0.02
CA PHE A 14 -8.53 -14.03 -0.25
C PHE A 14 -7.74 -15.33 0.03
N GLY A 15 -8.37 -16.36 0.59
CA GLY A 15 -7.72 -17.61 1.01
C GLY A 15 -6.93 -17.45 2.32
N GLU A 16 -6.68 -18.56 3.01
CA GLU A 16 -5.97 -18.57 4.30
C GLU A 16 -4.55 -17.98 4.24
N GLU A 17 -3.90 -17.98 3.06
CA GLU A 17 -2.58 -17.37 2.86
C GLU A 17 -2.56 -15.86 3.14
N PHE A 18 -3.70 -15.17 2.96
CA PHE A 18 -3.79 -13.72 3.19
C PHE A 18 -3.50 -13.35 4.64
N ARG A 19 -3.84 -14.24 5.60
CA ARG A 19 -3.63 -14.02 7.03
C ARG A 19 -2.16 -13.85 7.40
N LYS A 20 -1.23 -14.38 6.61
CA LYS A 20 0.22 -14.18 6.79
C LYS A 20 0.65 -12.73 6.58
N TYR A 21 -0.10 -11.96 5.77
CA TYR A 21 0.27 -10.60 5.36
C TYR A 21 -0.41 -9.50 6.20
N ILE A 22 -1.46 -9.82 6.95
CA ILE A 22 -2.17 -8.87 7.85
C ILE A 22 -1.66 -8.95 9.28
N GLN A 23 -0.77 -9.90 9.61
CA GLN A 23 -0.25 -9.97 10.97
C GLN A 23 0.47 -8.65 11.31
N PRO A 24 0.22 -8.06 12.49
CA PRO A 24 0.95 -6.91 12.96
C PRO A 24 2.44 -7.16 12.78
N ARG A 25 3.12 -6.25 12.08
CA ARG A 25 4.56 -6.35 11.92
C ARG A 25 5.17 -6.28 13.32
N ASP A 26 5.84 -7.34 13.74
CA ASP A 26 6.56 -7.36 15.01
C ASP A 26 7.60 -6.22 15.00
N GLU A 27 7.35 -5.20 15.83
CA GLU A 27 8.19 -3.99 15.94
C GLU A 27 9.63 -4.30 16.37
N SER A 28 9.90 -5.53 16.85
CA SER A 28 11.24 -5.99 17.19
C SER A 28 12.15 -6.21 15.97
N GLN A 29 11.60 -6.21 14.74
CA GLN A 29 12.40 -6.14 13.51
C GLN A 29 12.83 -4.70 13.20
N LYS A 30 13.67 -4.13 14.09
CA LYS A 30 14.46 -2.93 13.77
C LYS A 30 15.28 -3.19 12.51
N ILE A 31 15.12 -2.33 11.51
CA ILE A 31 16.10 -2.16 10.43
C ILE A 31 17.40 -1.78 11.14
N LYS A 32 18.43 -2.64 11.04
CA LYS A 32 19.76 -2.31 11.54
C LYS A 32 20.27 -1.14 10.70
N THR A 33 20.27 0.06 11.26
CA THR A 33 21.03 1.19 10.70
C THR A 33 22.51 0.86 10.93
N GLY A 34 23.13 0.23 9.95
CA GLY A 34 24.57 -0.03 9.94
C GLY A 34 25.29 1.23 9.52
N GLU A 35 25.94 1.90 10.47
CA GLU A 35 27.07 2.78 10.19
C GLU A 35 28.28 1.90 9.87
N THR A 36 28.65 1.78 8.58
CA THR A 36 30.02 1.56 8.10
C THR A 36 30.03 1.64 6.58
N GLY A 37 30.94 2.45 6.03
CA GLY A 37 31.08 2.74 4.60
C GLY A 37 31.53 1.54 3.76
N GLU A 38 30.59 0.68 3.40
CA GLU A 38 30.69 -0.26 2.30
C GLU A 38 29.63 0.13 1.26
N SER A 39 30.03 0.28 0.01
CA SER A 39 29.09 0.59 -1.09
C SER A 39 28.00 -0.46 -1.12
N GLU A 40 26.74 -0.04 -0.92
CA GLU A 40 25.59 -0.93 -0.92
C GLU A 40 25.65 -1.86 -2.15
N PRO A 41 25.42 -3.19 -1.98
CA PRO A 41 25.43 -4.10 -3.12
C PRO A 41 24.39 -3.63 -4.14
N GLU A 42 24.83 -3.38 -5.38
CA GLU A 42 23.93 -2.99 -6.45
C GLU A 42 22.86 -4.07 -6.63
N VAL A 43 21.64 -3.79 -6.15
CA VAL A 43 20.50 -4.68 -6.34
C VAL A 43 20.23 -4.75 -7.85
N PRO A 44 20.34 -5.94 -8.48
CA PRO A 44 20.15 -6.04 -9.92
C PRO A 44 18.73 -5.60 -10.30
N LYS A 45 18.62 -4.80 -11.36
CA LYS A 45 17.33 -4.34 -11.86
C LYS A 45 16.45 -5.52 -12.24
N LEU A 46 15.20 -5.50 -11.79
CA LEU A 46 14.19 -6.49 -12.16
C LEU A 46 14.00 -6.51 -13.68
N GLY A 47 13.95 -7.72 -14.26
CA GLY A 47 13.62 -7.89 -15.66
C GLY A 47 12.20 -7.39 -15.95
N LYS A 48 12.04 -6.57 -17.00
CA LYS A 48 10.76 -5.91 -17.34
C LYS A 48 9.58 -6.87 -17.43
N LYS A 49 9.74 -8.02 -18.12
CA LYS A 49 8.68 -9.03 -18.27
C LYS A 49 8.23 -9.62 -16.94
N PHE A 50 9.18 -9.88 -16.05
CA PHE A 50 8.87 -10.40 -14.72
C PHE A 50 8.13 -9.35 -13.88
N TYR A 51 8.64 -8.12 -13.88
CA TYR A 51 8.00 -7.00 -13.20
C TYR A 51 6.55 -6.79 -13.64
N GLU A 52 6.28 -6.74 -14.94
CA GLU A 52 4.91 -6.53 -15.47
C GLU A 52 3.96 -7.68 -15.10
N LYS A 53 4.47 -8.93 -15.11
CA LYS A 53 3.70 -10.10 -14.70
C LYS A 53 3.28 -10.03 -13.24
N GLU A 54 4.22 -9.73 -12.35
CA GLU A 54 3.94 -9.66 -10.90
C GLU A 54 3.12 -8.42 -10.56
N LEU A 55 3.38 -7.28 -11.19
CA LEU A 55 2.56 -6.07 -11.06
C LEU A 55 1.08 -6.36 -11.36
N ARG A 56 0.79 -7.06 -12.46
CA ARG A 56 -0.59 -7.40 -12.83
C ARG A 56 -1.28 -8.28 -11.78
N LYS A 57 -0.56 -9.25 -11.21
CA LYS A 57 -1.10 -10.09 -10.13
C LYS A 57 -1.44 -9.25 -8.90
N LEU A 58 -0.53 -8.38 -8.47
CA LEU A 58 -0.75 -7.50 -7.32
C LEU A 58 -1.91 -6.53 -7.55
N GLN A 59 -2.08 -6.03 -8.77
CA GLN A 59 -3.21 -5.18 -9.13
C GLN A 59 -4.55 -5.91 -9.02
N ILE A 60 -4.61 -7.20 -9.37
CA ILE A 60 -5.82 -8.02 -9.17
C ILE A 60 -6.14 -8.11 -7.67
N GLU A 61 -5.14 -8.37 -6.83
CA GLU A 61 -5.35 -8.45 -5.38
C GLU A 61 -5.79 -7.09 -4.79
N LEU A 62 -5.24 -5.97 -5.30
CA LEU A 62 -5.68 -4.63 -4.90
C LEU A 62 -7.15 -4.37 -5.21
N VAL A 63 -7.65 -4.83 -6.36
CA VAL A 63 -9.08 -4.70 -6.72
C VAL A 63 -9.96 -5.50 -5.76
N LYS A 64 -9.55 -6.72 -5.38
CA LYS A 64 -10.29 -7.52 -4.40
C LYS A 64 -10.34 -6.81 -3.03
N ILE A 65 -9.22 -6.25 -2.58
CA ILE A 65 -9.16 -5.46 -1.33
C ILE A 65 -10.10 -4.26 -1.41
N GLN A 66 -10.11 -3.53 -2.54
CA GLN A 66 -11.01 -2.40 -2.76
C GLN A 66 -12.48 -2.81 -2.61
N GLU A 67 -12.90 -3.89 -3.27
CA GLU A 67 -14.29 -4.36 -3.18
C GLU A 67 -14.65 -4.82 -1.77
N TRP A 68 -13.73 -5.47 -1.06
CA TRP A 68 -13.95 -5.85 0.34
C TRP A 68 -14.10 -4.64 1.27
N VAL A 69 -13.20 -3.64 1.17
CA VAL A 69 -13.27 -2.39 1.94
C VAL A 69 -14.62 -1.70 1.70
N LYS A 70 -15.07 -1.66 0.44
CA LYS A 70 -16.37 -1.08 0.06
C LYS A 70 -17.53 -1.89 0.64
N ALA A 71 -17.52 -3.21 0.53
CA ALA A 71 -18.58 -4.08 1.04
C ALA A 71 -18.72 -3.95 2.57
N LYS A 72 -17.61 -3.80 3.28
CA LYS A 72 -17.57 -3.60 4.73
C LYS A 72 -17.79 -2.15 5.17
N GLY A 73 -17.87 -1.19 4.25
CA GLY A 73 -17.99 0.24 4.57
C GLY A 73 -16.78 0.83 5.30
N LEU A 74 -15.60 0.23 5.14
CA LEU A 74 -14.36 0.64 5.79
C LEU A 74 -13.71 1.84 5.07
N LYS A 75 -12.80 2.52 5.76
CA LYS A 75 -12.01 3.64 5.22
C LYS A 75 -10.53 3.32 5.36
N VAL A 76 -9.78 3.48 4.27
CA VAL A 76 -8.34 3.25 4.22
C VAL A 76 -7.65 4.53 3.73
N VAL A 77 -6.57 4.91 4.42
CA VAL A 77 -5.71 6.03 4.04
C VAL A 77 -4.30 5.50 3.83
N ILE A 78 -3.68 5.87 2.71
CA ILE A 78 -2.31 5.49 2.37
C ILE A 78 -1.51 6.78 2.19
N ILE A 79 -0.42 6.93 2.96
CA ILE A 79 0.46 8.10 2.92
C ILE A 79 1.76 7.71 2.25
N PHE A 80 2.20 8.50 1.27
CA PHE A 80 3.45 8.30 0.53
C PHE A 80 4.45 9.39 0.88
N GLU A 81 5.46 9.04 1.66
CA GLU A 81 6.56 9.94 2.04
C GLU A 81 7.87 9.58 1.35
N GLY A 82 8.79 10.55 1.25
CA GLY A 82 10.13 10.33 0.71
C GLY A 82 10.73 11.57 0.06
N ARG A 83 12.04 11.52 -0.25
CA ARG A 83 12.76 12.63 -0.90
C ARG A 83 12.24 12.94 -2.31
N ASP A 84 12.64 14.08 -2.85
CA ASP A 84 12.41 14.42 -4.24
C ASP A 84 13.01 13.36 -5.16
N ALA A 85 12.34 13.08 -6.27
CA ALA A 85 12.69 12.03 -7.23
C ALA A 85 12.74 10.59 -6.70
N ALA A 86 12.29 10.30 -5.46
CA ALA A 86 12.24 8.93 -4.91
C ALA A 86 11.23 7.98 -5.61
N GLY A 87 10.48 8.45 -6.60
CA GLY A 87 9.56 7.62 -7.40
C GLY A 87 8.14 7.49 -6.84
N LYS A 88 7.75 8.29 -5.83
CA LYS A 88 6.41 8.27 -5.20
C LYS A 88 5.26 8.33 -6.21
N GLY A 89 5.33 9.24 -7.18
CA GLY A 89 4.30 9.38 -8.22
C GLY A 89 4.16 8.15 -9.11
N GLY A 90 5.26 7.44 -9.39
CA GLY A 90 5.23 6.19 -10.12
C GLY A 90 4.51 5.09 -9.35
N VAL A 91 4.78 4.97 -8.04
CA VAL A 91 4.12 4.00 -7.16
C VAL A 91 2.62 4.29 -7.05
N ILE A 92 2.24 5.56 -6.81
CA ILE A 92 0.84 5.99 -6.76
C ILE A 92 0.14 5.58 -8.06
N LYS A 93 0.73 5.89 -9.23
CA LYS A 93 0.16 5.54 -10.53
C LYS A 93 -0.07 4.03 -10.66
N ARG A 94 0.89 3.18 -10.27
CA ARG A 94 0.76 1.72 -10.36
C ARG A 94 -0.33 1.14 -9.47
N ILE A 95 -0.58 1.75 -8.32
CA ILE A 95 -1.68 1.35 -7.44
C ILE A 95 -3.00 1.81 -8.04
N THR A 96 -3.10 3.08 -8.45
CA THR A 96 -4.37 3.70 -8.82
C THR A 96 -4.86 3.31 -10.22
N GLU A 97 -3.97 2.91 -11.14
CA GLU A 97 -4.33 2.62 -12.54
C GLU A 97 -5.31 1.44 -12.71
N CYS A 98 -5.42 0.56 -11.71
CA CYS A 98 -6.34 -0.58 -11.72
C CYS A 98 -7.59 -0.37 -10.86
N LEU A 99 -7.66 0.72 -10.08
CA LEU A 99 -8.70 0.97 -9.09
C LEU A 99 -9.79 1.90 -9.64
N ASN A 100 -10.99 1.80 -9.10
CA ASN A 100 -12.09 2.68 -9.49
C ASN A 100 -11.88 4.08 -8.87
N PRO A 101 -11.75 5.15 -9.67
CA PRO A 101 -11.43 6.50 -9.16
C PRO A 101 -12.54 7.11 -8.28
N ARG A 102 -13.76 6.55 -8.32
CA ARG A 102 -14.84 6.96 -7.42
C ARG A 102 -14.69 6.41 -6.01
N ILE A 103 -13.94 5.33 -5.85
CA ILE A 103 -13.70 4.64 -4.58
C ILE A 103 -12.32 5.05 -4.04
N CYS A 104 -11.28 4.94 -4.87
CA CYS A 104 -9.92 5.35 -4.53
C CYS A 104 -9.64 6.76 -5.06
N ARG A 105 -9.39 7.71 -4.15
CA ARG A 105 -9.08 9.11 -4.49
C ARG A 105 -7.63 9.41 -4.14
N VAL A 106 -6.93 10.07 -5.06
CA VAL A 106 -5.57 10.59 -4.82
C VAL A 106 -5.69 12.05 -4.40
N ALA A 107 -5.17 12.37 -3.22
CA ALA A 107 -5.05 13.73 -2.75
C ALA A 107 -3.59 14.18 -2.86
N ALA A 108 -3.34 15.20 -3.67
CA ALA A 108 -2.07 15.91 -3.70
C ALA A 108 -2.30 17.27 -3.03
N LEU A 109 -1.92 17.38 -1.76
CA LEU A 109 -2.12 18.62 -1.00
C LEU A 109 -1.12 19.68 -1.47
N PRO A 110 -1.57 20.86 -1.91
CA PRO A 110 -0.68 21.96 -2.25
C PRO A 110 -0.06 22.58 -0.98
N VAL A 111 0.79 23.59 -1.17
CA VAL A 111 1.24 24.44 -0.07
C VAL A 111 0.00 24.99 0.66
N PRO A 112 -0.06 24.87 2.01
CA PRO A 112 -1.23 25.27 2.77
C PRO A 112 -1.49 26.78 2.62
N THR A 113 -2.75 27.14 2.47
CA THR A 113 -3.21 28.53 2.44
C THR A 113 -3.07 29.18 3.82
N GLU A 114 -3.10 30.52 3.87
CA GLU A 114 -2.95 31.27 5.13
C GLU A 114 -3.98 30.86 6.19
N LYS A 115 -5.21 30.55 5.79
CA LYS A 115 -6.24 30.00 6.69
C LYS A 115 -5.90 28.60 7.18
N GLU A 116 -5.50 27.69 6.28
CA GLU A 116 -5.15 26.31 6.63
C GLU A 116 -3.94 26.22 7.58
N ARG A 117 -2.99 27.16 7.49
CA ARG A 117 -1.84 27.22 8.43
C ARG A 117 -2.25 27.44 9.89
N THR A 118 -3.43 28.04 10.11
CA THR A 118 -3.94 28.36 11.45
C THR A 118 -4.92 27.32 12.01
N GLN A 119 -5.25 26.28 11.24
CA GLN A 119 -6.15 25.21 11.65
C GLN A 119 -5.34 23.99 12.11
N TRP A 120 -5.65 23.48 13.31
CA TRP A 120 -5.07 22.28 13.91
C TRP A 120 -6.18 21.46 14.57
#